data_AF-A0A932ZX95-F1
#
_entry.id   AF-A0A932ZX95-F1
#
_cell.length_a   1.000
_cell.length_b   1.000
_cell.length_c   1.000
_cell.angle_alpha   90.00
_cell.angle_beta   90.00
_cell.angle_gamma   90.00
#
_symmetry.space_group_name_H-M   'P 1'
#
loop_
_entity.id
_entity.type
_entity.pdbx_description
1 polymer ?
#
loop_
_entity_poly.entity_id
_entity_poly.type
_entity_poly.pdbx_seq_one_letter_code
_entity_poly.pdbx_strand_id
1 'polypeptide(L)'
;MHPKTVRIATVAITAFIAWLITLAALGATASLPRVAFIVVHYVLVILLFGVAFGIYYKDHKAVDPFTVTVIAMVCLFAYEFLFLVFLFEGSRWFLTYVDWLVPSFLIASTIYWTGKFFTKF
;
A
#
# COMPACT_ATOMS: atom_id res chain seq x y z
N MET A 1 -22.69 -15.04 -9.47
CA MET A 1 -21.35 -15.63 -9.67
C MET A 1 -20.32 -14.62 -9.22
N HIS A 2 -19.65 -14.84 -8.08
CA HIS A 2 -18.53 -13.97 -7.70
C HIS A 2 -17.35 -14.25 -8.65
N PRO A 3 -16.76 -13.22 -9.28
CA PRO A 3 -15.63 -13.44 -10.17
C PRO A 3 -14.46 -14.03 -9.38
N LYS A 4 -14.02 -15.23 -9.78
CA LYS A 4 -12.80 -15.88 -9.29
C LYS A 4 -11.53 -15.21 -9.84
N THR A 5 -11.68 -14.30 -10.79
CA THR A 5 -10.58 -13.69 -11.53
C THR A 5 -10.13 -12.42 -10.84
N VAL A 6 -8.86 -12.38 -10.45
CA VAL A 6 -8.21 -11.14 -10.01
C VAL A 6 -8.14 -10.18 -11.20
N ARG A 7 -8.82 -9.06 -11.09
CA ARG A 7 -8.72 -7.97 -12.07
C ARG A 7 -7.54 -7.09 -11.68
N ILE A 8 -6.42 -7.22 -12.38
CA ILE A 8 -5.19 -6.45 -12.10
C ILE A 8 -5.49 -4.95 -12.01
N ALA A 9 -6.31 -4.42 -12.92
CA ALA A 9 -6.70 -3.01 -12.93
C ALA A 9 -7.38 -2.55 -11.64
N THR A 10 -8.23 -3.39 -11.02
CA THR A 10 -8.89 -2.99 -9.77
C THR A 10 -7.92 -3.02 -8.60
N VAL A 11 -7.04 -4.03 -8.53
CA VAL A 11 -5.96 -4.08 -7.52
C VAL A 11 -5.03 -2.87 -7.66
N ALA A 12 -4.64 -2.53 -8.89
CA ALA A 12 -3.81 -1.39 -9.22
C ALA A 12 -4.44 -0.07 -8.75
N ILE A 13 -5.72 0.18 -9.08
CA ILE A 13 -6.45 1.38 -8.65
C ILE A 13 -6.58 1.43 -7.11
N THR A 14 -6.91 0.32 -6.46
CA THR A 14 -7.02 0.24 -5.00
C THR A 14 -5.69 0.57 -4.33
N ALA A 15 -4.58 0.01 -4.81
CA ALA A 15 -3.25 0.29 -4.31
C ALA A 15 -2.82 1.74 -4.58
N PHE A 16 -3.10 2.26 -5.78
CA PHE A 16 -2.75 3.61 -6.19
C PHE A 16 -3.42 4.68 -5.32
N ILE A 17 -4.71 4.52 -4.99
CA ILE A 17 -5.43 5.47 -4.14
C ILE A 17 -4.82 5.52 -2.74
N ALA A 18 -4.61 4.37 -2.11
CA ALA A 18 -4.00 4.30 -0.77
C ALA A 18 -2.58 4.87 -0.77
N TRP A 19 -1.80 4.57 -1.80
CA TRP A 19 -0.45 5.09 -2.00
C TRP A 19 -0.43 6.61 -2.19
N LEU A 20 -1.30 7.17 -3.03
CA LEU A 20 -1.36 8.61 -3.27
C LEU A 20 -1.73 9.39 -2.00
N ILE A 21 -2.67 8.88 -1.21
CA ILE A 21 -3.02 9.45 0.10
C ILE A 21 -1.83 9.35 1.06
N THR A 22 -1.10 8.23 1.03
CA THR A 22 0.13 8.05 1.82
C THR A 22 1.14 9.16 1.48
N LEU A 23 1.47 9.35 0.20
CA LEU A 23 2.40 10.39 -0.24
C LEU A 23 1.96 11.79 0.18
N ALA A 24 0.68 12.13 -0.02
CA ALA A 24 0.16 13.45 0.36
C ALA A 24 0.30 13.70 1.88
N ALA A 25 -0.03 12.71 2.70
CA ALA A 25 0.08 12.82 4.15
C ALA A 25 1.54 12.84 4.65
N LEU A 26 2.45 12.11 4.00
CA LEU A 26 3.89 12.20 4.30
C LEU A 26 4.44 13.59 3.95
N GLY A 27 4.01 14.17 2.83
CA GLY A 27 4.34 15.55 2.47
C GLY A 27 3.87 16.55 3.54
N ALA A 28 2.65 16.38 4.05
CA ALA A 28 2.09 17.23 5.10
C ALA A 28 2.77 17.06 6.47
N THR A 29 3.47 15.95 6.70
CA THR A 29 4.10 15.60 7.98
C THR A 29 5.63 15.67 7.94
N ALA A 30 6.21 16.16 6.85
CA ALA A 30 7.66 16.22 6.63
C ALA A 30 8.42 17.09 7.66
N SER A 31 7.74 18.01 8.34
CA SER A 31 8.31 18.86 9.39
C SER A 31 8.33 18.19 10.78
N LEU A 32 7.75 17.00 10.93
CA LEU A 32 7.74 16.29 12.21
C LEU A 32 9.14 15.80 12.61
N PRO A 33 9.42 15.67 13.92
CA PRO A 33 10.61 14.96 14.39
C PRO A 33 10.64 13.53 13.82
N ARG A 34 11.84 13.03 13.50
CA ARG A 34 12.00 11.77 12.75
C ARG A 34 11.26 10.57 13.34
N VAL A 35 11.26 10.42 14.67
CA VAL A 35 10.54 9.33 15.35
C VAL A 35 9.03 9.44 15.12
N ALA A 36 8.47 10.64 15.25
CA ALA A 36 7.04 10.87 15.01
C ALA A 36 6.68 10.65 13.54
N PHE A 37 7.51 11.10 12.60
CA PHE A 37 7.33 10.84 11.18
C PHE A 37 7.27 9.34 10.86
N ILE A 38 8.20 8.55 11.40
CA ILE A 38 8.23 7.08 11.19
C ILE A 38 6.96 6.42 11.74
N VAL A 39 6.56 6.77 12.98
CA VAL A 39 5.36 6.20 13.60
C VAL A 39 4.11 6.55 12.78
N VAL A 40 3.98 7.81 12.36
CA VAL A 40 2.88 8.27 11.52
C VAL A 40 2.86 7.50 10.20
N HIS A 41 4.02 7.33 9.54
CA HIS A 41 4.12 6.58 8.29
C HIS A 41 3.63 5.13 8.47
N TYR A 42 4.07 4.43 9.53
CA TYR A 42 3.69 3.04 9.77
C TYR A 42 2.19 2.89 10.04
N VAL A 43 1.63 3.74 10.91
CA VAL A 43 0.20 3.75 11.20
C VAL A 43 -0.60 4.04 9.94
N LEU A 44 -0.15 5.00 9.14
CA LEU A 44 -0.82 5.43 7.93
C LEU A 44 -0.89 4.33 6.89
N VAL A 45 0.23 3.63 6.61
CA VAL A 45 0.22 2.54 5.62
C VAL A 45 -0.62 1.36 6.08
N ILE A 46 -0.61 1.01 7.37
CA ILE A 46 -1.47 -0.05 7.92
C ILE A 46 -2.95 0.33 7.74
N LEU A 47 -3.33 1.54 8.14
CA LEU A 47 -4.72 1.98 8.07
C LEU A 47 -5.22 2.12 6.64
N LEU A 48 -4.48 2.83 5.78
CA LEU A 48 -4.93 3.10 4.40
C LEU A 48 -5.03 1.83 3.58
N PHE A 49 -4.02 0.96 3.62
CA PHE A 49 -4.05 -0.29 2.88
C PHE A 49 -5.02 -1.30 3.50
N GLY A 50 -5.15 -1.34 4.83
CA GLY A 50 -6.13 -2.19 5.51
C GLY A 50 -7.56 -1.82 5.16
N VAL A 51 -7.90 -0.52 5.14
CA VAL A 51 -9.23 -0.04 4.75
C VAL A 51 -9.46 -0.26 3.25
N ALA A 52 -8.53 0.16 2.39
CA ALA A 52 -8.68 0.04 0.94
C ALA A 52 -8.87 -1.42 0.49
N PHE A 53 -8.00 -2.32 0.97
CA PHE A 53 -8.12 -3.73 0.64
C PHE A 53 -9.24 -4.43 1.42
N GLY A 54 -9.62 -3.94 2.60
CA GLY A 54 -10.80 -4.42 3.32
C GLY A 54 -12.08 -4.18 2.54
N ILE A 55 -12.22 -3.01 1.91
CA ILE A 55 -13.32 -2.71 0.99
C ILE A 55 -13.22 -3.61 -0.25
N TYR A 56 -12.03 -3.71 -0.86
CA TYR A 56 -11.82 -4.56 -2.03
C TYR A 56 -12.27 -6.03 -1.81
N TYR A 57 -11.84 -6.65 -0.71
CA TYR A 57 -12.14 -8.06 -0.44
C TYR A 57 -13.59 -8.32 -0.01
N LYS A 58 -14.32 -7.30 0.49
CA LYS A 58 -15.76 -7.44 0.75
C LYS A 58 -16.54 -7.83 -0.52
N ASP A 59 -16.14 -7.27 -1.66
CA ASP A 59 -16.77 -7.52 -2.96
C ASP A 59 -16.10 -8.66 -3.74
N HIS A 60 -14.84 -8.97 -3.41
CA HIS A 60 -14.00 -9.95 -4.12
C HIS A 60 -13.64 -11.16 -3.24
N LYS A 61 -14.60 -11.72 -2.49
CA LYS A 61 -14.33 -12.80 -1.51
C LYS A 61 -13.69 -14.07 -2.08
N ALA A 62 -13.83 -14.34 -3.38
CA ALA A 62 -13.36 -15.56 -4.03
C ALA A 62 -11.92 -15.47 -4.58
N VAL A 63 -11.25 -14.33 -4.44
CA VAL A 63 -9.89 -14.16 -4.98
C VAL A 63 -8.83 -14.64 -3.97
N ASP A 64 -7.72 -15.16 -4.48
CA ASP A 64 -6.58 -15.57 -3.67
C ASP A 64 -5.85 -14.35 -3.08
N PRO A 65 -5.78 -14.21 -1.74
CA PRO A 65 -5.09 -13.09 -1.10
C PRO A 65 -3.62 -12.97 -1.47
N PHE A 66 -2.93 -14.09 -1.68
CA PHE A 66 -1.51 -14.07 -2.02
C PHE A 66 -1.29 -13.40 -3.39
N THR A 67 -2.07 -13.82 -4.39
CA THR A 67 -2.02 -13.25 -5.75
C THR A 67 -2.32 -11.75 -5.74
N VAL A 68 -3.34 -11.31 -4.99
CA VAL A 68 -3.68 -9.89 -4.87
C VAL A 68 -2.54 -9.10 -4.21
N THR A 69 -1.95 -9.61 -3.13
CA THR A 69 -0.79 -8.98 -2.48
C THR A 69 0.39 -8.84 -3.44
N VAL A 70 0.74 -9.89 -4.18
CA VAL A 70 1.85 -9.83 -5.16
C VAL A 70 1.60 -8.76 -6.21
N ILE A 71 0.40 -8.73 -6.80
CA ILE A 71 0.04 -7.73 -7.81
C ILE A 71 0.11 -6.32 -7.22
N ALA A 72 -0.45 -6.11 -6.03
CA ALA A 72 -0.42 -4.81 -5.35
C ALA A 72 1.01 -4.34 -5.10
N MET A 73 1.89 -5.22 -4.61
CA MET A 73 3.30 -4.88 -4.36
C MET A 73 4.04 -4.53 -5.66
N VAL A 74 3.82 -5.26 -6.75
CA VAL A 74 4.39 -4.93 -8.06
C VAL A 74 3.89 -3.56 -8.55
N CYS A 75 2.60 -3.26 -8.40
CA CYS A 75 2.04 -1.95 -8.73
C CYS A 75 2.67 -0.84 -7.90
N LEU A 76 2.82 -1.02 -6.58
CA LEU A 76 3.43 -0.03 -5.70
C LEU A 76 4.89 0.24 -6.08
N PHE A 77 5.68 -0.79 -6.38
CA PHE A 77 7.04 -0.59 -6.86
C PHE A 77 7.09 0.18 -8.18
N ALA A 78 6.14 -0.07 -9.10
CA ALA A 78 6.04 0.70 -10.32
C ALA A 78 5.66 2.17 -10.05
N TYR A 79 4.71 2.44 -9.13
CA TYR A 79 4.32 3.79 -8.77
C TYR A 79 5.45 4.57 -8.10
N GLU A 80 6.12 3.96 -7.14
CA GLU A 80 7.31 4.53 -6.49
C GLU A 80 8.40 4.82 -7.51
N PHE A 81 8.70 3.88 -8.41
CA PHE A 81 9.70 4.08 -9.45
C PHE A 81 9.34 5.26 -10.35
N LEU A 82 8.10 5.35 -10.84
CA LEU A 82 7.65 6.46 -11.67
C LEU A 82 7.71 7.78 -10.91
N PHE A 83 7.27 7.81 -9.66
CA PHE A 83 7.32 9.01 -8.82
C PHE A 83 8.76 9.48 -8.60
N LEU A 84 9.67 8.57 -8.24
CA LEU A 84 11.08 8.87 -8.00
C LEU A 84 11.83 9.34 -9.25
N VAL A 85 11.48 8.81 -10.42
CA VAL A 85 12.14 9.17 -11.69
C VAL A 85 11.62 10.48 -12.26
N PHE A 86 10.31 10.73 -12.17
CA PHE A 86 9.67 11.83 -12.92
C PHE A 86 9.20 13.00 -12.06
N LEU A 87 8.90 12.80 -10.78
CA LEU A 87 8.20 13.78 -9.94
C LEU A 87 8.97 14.20 -8.69
N PHE A 88 9.92 13.39 -8.22
CA PHE A 88 10.62 13.66 -6.97
C PHE A 88 11.86 14.55 -7.16
N GLU A 89 11.75 15.82 -6.78
CA GLU A 89 12.85 16.81 -6.85
C GLU A 89 13.52 17.08 -5.48
N GLY A 90 13.15 16.35 -4.42
CA GLY A 90 13.61 16.58 -3.05
C GLY A 90 14.89 15.85 -2.63
N SER A 91 15.39 16.12 -1.42
CA SER A 91 16.47 15.32 -0.84
C SER A 91 15.96 13.93 -0.46
N ARG A 92 16.74 12.88 -0.77
CA ARG A 92 16.39 11.46 -0.57
C ARG A 92 16.51 10.99 0.89
N TRP A 93 16.33 11.89 1.85
CA TRP A 93 16.63 11.63 3.26
C TRP A 93 15.72 10.60 3.93
N PHE A 94 14.53 10.35 3.36
CA PHE A 94 13.59 9.31 3.78
C PHE A 94 13.73 8.00 3.00
N LEU A 95 14.69 7.87 2.09
CA LEU A 95 14.96 6.66 1.31
C LEU A 95 16.04 5.79 1.96
N THR A 96 16.15 5.79 3.30
CA THR A 96 16.99 4.76 3.92
C THR A 96 16.36 3.39 3.68
N TYR A 97 17.19 2.36 3.56
CA TYR A 97 16.71 0.99 3.36
C TYR A 97 15.63 0.59 4.38
N VAL A 98 15.75 1.05 5.62
CA VAL A 98 14.79 0.78 6.71
C VAL A 98 13.47 1.52 6.50
N ASP A 99 13.56 2.80 6.11
CA ASP A 99 12.40 3.67 5.88
C ASP A 99 11.53 3.21 4.69
N TRP A 100 12.06 2.32 3.84
CA TRP A 100 11.34 1.73 2.71
C TRP A 100 10.94 0.26 2.93
N LEU A 101 11.83 -0.56 3.50
CA LEU A 101 11.58 -1.99 3.70
C LEU A 101 10.46 -2.23 4.72
N VAL A 102 10.48 -1.52 5.85
CA VAL A 102 9.49 -1.73 6.91
C VAL A 102 8.08 -1.34 6.45
N PRO A 103 7.84 -0.18 5.82
CA PRO A 103 6.53 0.12 5.23
C PRO A 103 6.11 -0.89 4.17
N SER A 104 7.03 -1.32 3.29
CA SER A 104 6.71 -2.33 2.27
C SER A 104 6.25 -3.65 2.91
N PHE A 105 6.93 -4.10 3.96
CA PHE A 105 6.53 -5.29 4.73
C PHE A 105 5.17 -5.11 5.42
N LEU A 106 4.94 -3.95 6.04
CA LEU A 106 3.67 -3.63 6.70
C LEU A 106 2.52 -3.59 5.70
N ILE A 107 2.72 -3.01 4.51
CA ILE A 107 1.73 -2.97 3.43
C ILE A 107 1.42 -4.40 2.97
N ALA A 108 2.44 -5.19 2.60
CA ALA A 108 2.25 -6.56 2.12
C ALA A 108 1.51 -7.43 3.15
N SER A 109 1.93 -7.35 4.42
CA SER A 109 1.31 -8.09 5.52
C SER A 109 -0.14 -7.66 5.74
N THR A 110 -0.40 -6.36 5.74
CA THR A 110 -1.74 -5.78 5.88
C THR A 110 -2.68 -6.25 4.77
N ILE A 111 -2.25 -6.18 3.50
CA ILE A 111 -3.07 -6.61 2.36
C ILE A 111 -3.38 -8.11 2.47
N TYR A 112 -2.36 -8.93 2.74
CA TYR A 112 -2.51 -10.37 2.83
C TYR A 112 -3.42 -10.79 3.99
N TRP A 113 -3.21 -10.24 5.19
CA TRP A 113 -4.04 -10.54 6.37
C TRP A 113 -5.48 -10.09 6.18
N THR A 114 -5.69 -8.91 5.61
CA THR A 114 -7.03 -8.41 5.30
C THR A 114 -7.74 -9.35 4.33
N GLY A 115 -7.04 -9.82 3.30
CA GLY A 115 -7.56 -10.84 2.39
C GLY A 115 -7.93 -12.13 3.13
N LYS A 116 -7.00 -12.71 3.90
CA LYS A 116 -7.25 -13.93 4.68
C LYS A 116 -8.42 -13.80 5.66
N PHE A 117 -8.68 -12.60 6.18
CA PHE A 117 -9.81 -12.35 7.07
C PHE A 117 -11.15 -12.34 6.32
N PHE A 118 -11.22 -11.68 5.16
CA PHE A 118 -12.47 -11.51 4.39
C PHE A 118 -12.78 -12.63 3.39
N THR A 119 -11.79 -13.39 2.93
CA THR A 119 -11.95 -14.46 1.93
C THR A 119 -12.08 -15.87 2.53
N LYS A 120 -12.10 -16.01 3.85
CA LYS A 120 -12.36 -17.29 4.53
C LYS A 120 -13.85 -17.67 4.42
N PHE A 121 -14.27 -18.24 3.29
CA PHE A 121 -15.39 -19.18 3.12
C PHE A 121 -15.19 -20.01 1.85
#